data_AF-A0A0P7BQL1-F1
#
_entry.id   AF-A0A0P7BQL1-F1
#
_cell.length_a   1.000
_cell.length_b   1.000
_cell.length_c   1.000
_cell.angle_alpha   90.00
_cell.angle_beta   90.00
_cell.angle_gamma   90.00
#
_symmetry.space_group_name_H-M   'P 1'
#
loop_
_entity.id
_entity.type
_entity.pdbx_description
1 polymer ?
#
loop_
_entity_poly.entity_id
_entity_poly.type
_entity_poly.pdbx_seq_one_letter_code
_entity_poly.pdbx_strand_id
1 'polypeptide(L)'
;MLYGRRTIQVDAGIATLLAALWAAGIHTMYSCQGGQLSGGDDDLAYIAFPNDWDFELFTELVFATTRAAWEWAPRTEPGPSAVYFPPSDIPLIIAMCTWRIRSAPPTTS
;
A
#
# COMPACT_ATOMS: atom_id res chain seq x y z
N MET A 1 26.33 11.64 13.58
CA MET A 1 25.61 10.95 12.49
C MET A 1 24.17 10.75 12.94
N LEU A 2 23.25 11.58 12.47
CA LEU A 2 21.82 11.42 12.72
C LEU A 2 21.28 10.46 11.66
N TYR A 3 21.20 9.17 11.97
CA TYR A 3 20.31 8.28 11.23
C TYR A 3 18.90 8.70 11.58
N GLY A 4 18.29 9.56 10.75
CA GLY A 4 16.93 10.04 10.96
C GLY A 4 15.98 8.84 10.97
N ARG A 5 15.58 8.42 12.17
CA ARG A 5 14.45 7.50 12.36
C ARG A 5 13.22 8.22 11.81
N ARG A 6 12.81 7.88 10.58
CA ARG A 6 11.53 8.33 10.03
C ARG A 6 10.43 7.60 10.79
N THR A 7 9.77 8.31 11.70
CA THR A 7 8.57 7.81 12.37
C THR A 7 7.46 7.75 11.34
N ILE A 8 6.99 6.55 11.00
CA ILE A 8 5.83 6.34 10.14
C ILE A 8 4.62 6.25 11.08
N GLN A 9 3.69 7.19 10.98
CA GLN A 9 2.39 7.08 11.64
C GLN A 9 1.52 6.13 10.81
N VAL A 10 1.01 5.10 11.46
CA VAL A 10 0.24 4.03 10.82
C VAL A 10 -1.10 3.93 11.56
N ASP A 11 -2.19 3.99 10.81
CA ASP A 11 -3.51 3.71 11.36
C ASP A 11 -3.64 2.22 11.70
N ALA A 12 -4.20 1.88 12.87
CA ALA A 12 -4.14 0.53 13.40
C ALA A 12 -4.75 -0.54 12.46
N GLY A 13 -5.75 -0.18 11.66
CA GLY A 13 -6.39 -1.10 10.71
C GLY A 13 -5.61 -1.31 9.40
N ILE A 14 -4.65 -0.45 9.05
CA ILE A 14 -3.79 -0.63 7.86
C ILE A 14 -2.42 -1.22 8.20
N ALA A 15 -2.05 -1.29 9.48
CA ALA A 15 -0.73 -1.77 9.92
C ALA A 15 -0.37 -3.16 9.40
N THR A 16 -1.32 -4.09 9.45
CA THR A 16 -1.13 -5.46 8.94
C THR A 16 -0.88 -5.47 7.44
N LEU A 17 -1.54 -4.58 6.69
CA LEU A 17 -1.30 -4.42 5.26
C LEU A 17 0.09 -3.88 4.97
N LEU A 18 0.52 -2.84 5.68
CA LEU A 18 1.86 -2.29 5.50
C LEU A 18 2.96 -3.32 5.79
N ALA A 19 2.80 -4.10 6.86
CA ALA A 19 3.74 -5.18 7.18
C ALA A 19 3.79 -6.23 6.06
N ALA A 20 2.63 -6.61 5.50
CA ALA A 20 2.56 -7.56 4.38
C ALA A 20 3.22 -7.00 3.10
N LEU A 21 3.01 -5.72 2.80
CA LEU A 21 3.65 -5.05 1.65
C LEU A 21 5.16 -5.00 1.81
N TRP A 22 5.66 -4.60 2.98
CA TRP A 22 7.10 -4.55 3.23
C TRP A 22 7.74 -5.95 3.17
N ALA A 23 7.06 -6.97 3.68
CA ALA A 23 7.52 -8.36 3.55
C ALA A 23 7.52 -8.85 2.09
N ALA A 24 6.63 -8.31 1.25
CA ALA A 24 6.60 -8.56 -0.19
C ALA A 24 7.59 -7.69 -0.99
N GLY A 25 8.39 -6.85 -0.32
CA GLY A 25 9.39 -5.97 -0.94
C GLY A 25 8.83 -4.68 -1.53
N ILE A 26 7.62 -4.25 -1.14
CA ILE A 26 6.97 -3.03 -1.61
C ILE A 26 7.03 -2.00 -0.49
N HIS A 27 7.77 -0.91 -0.67
CA HIS A 27 7.91 0.15 0.33
C HIS A 27 6.81 1.21 0.22
N THR A 28 6.46 1.82 1.36
CA THR A 28 5.42 2.85 1.45
C THR A 28 5.94 4.08 2.18
N MET A 29 5.37 5.26 1.90
CA MET A 29 5.74 6.54 2.51
C MET A 29 4.68 7.04 3.50
N TYR A 30 3.44 7.17 3.04
CA TYR A 30 2.28 7.60 3.83
C TYR A 30 1.13 6.62 3.60
N SER A 31 0.27 6.46 4.60
CA SER A 31 -0.91 5.62 4.47
C SER A 31 -2.01 6.05 5.44
N CYS A 32 -3.26 5.87 5.04
CA CYS A 32 -4.42 6.00 5.91
C CYS A 32 -5.38 4.86 5.60
N GLN A 33 -6.05 4.34 6.63
CA GLN A 33 -7.04 3.28 6.45
C GLN A 33 -8.37 3.80 5.87
N GLY A 34 -8.61 5.12 5.86
CA GLY A 34 -9.92 5.70 5.58
C GLY A 34 -10.91 5.43 6.73
N GLY A 35 -11.71 6.41 7.13
CA GLY A 35 -12.78 6.22 8.11
C GLY A 35 -12.92 7.34 9.12
N GLN A 36 -14.08 8.01 9.04
CA GLN A 36 -14.87 8.70 10.05
C GLN A 36 -14.11 9.57 11.05
N LEU A 37 -13.42 10.60 10.55
CA LEU A 37 -13.26 11.83 11.33
C LEU A 37 -14.41 12.83 11.14
N SER A 38 -15.24 12.74 10.09
CA SER A 38 -16.49 13.54 9.96
C SER A 38 -17.36 13.09 8.75
N GLY A 39 -18.33 12.20 8.98
CA GLY A 39 -19.62 12.12 8.26
C GLY A 39 -19.71 12.34 6.74
N GLY A 40 -18.96 11.60 5.92
CA GLY A 40 -19.21 11.50 4.47
C GLY A 40 -19.06 10.05 4.01
N ASP A 41 -19.96 9.60 3.12
CA ASP A 41 -19.88 8.29 2.49
C ASP A 41 -18.59 8.18 1.65
N ASP A 42 -17.91 7.03 1.75
CA ASP A 42 -16.69 6.60 1.05
C ASP A 42 -15.33 7.23 1.45
N ASP A 43 -14.91 7.01 2.71
CA ASP A 43 -13.49 7.22 3.08
C ASP A 43 -12.62 6.05 2.57
N LEU A 44 -12.06 6.20 1.37
CA LEU A 44 -11.08 5.26 0.82
C LEU A 44 -9.83 5.16 1.71
N ALA A 45 -9.29 3.95 1.84
CA ALA A 45 -7.93 3.76 2.29
C ALA A 45 -6.96 4.31 1.24
N TYR A 46 -5.82 4.86 1.67
CA TYR A 46 -4.77 5.30 0.74
C TYR A 46 -3.39 4.77 1.13
N ILE A 47 -2.57 4.48 0.12
CA ILE A 47 -1.15 4.17 0.25
C ILE A 47 -0.38 5.05 -0.74
N ALA A 48 0.60 5.80 -0.25
CA ALA A 48 1.53 6.57 -1.05
C ALA A 48 2.90 5.89 -1.10
N PHE A 49 3.53 5.94 -2.27
CA PHE A 49 4.79 5.25 -2.56
C PHE A 49 5.96 6.23 -2.65
N PRO A 50 7.16 5.84 -2.17
CA PRO A 50 8.32 6.72 -2.18
C PRO A 50 8.89 6.96 -3.59
N ASN A 51 8.71 6.00 -4.50
CA ASN A 51 9.20 6.02 -5.87
C ASN A 51 8.24 5.26 -6.80
N ASP A 52 8.47 5.37 -8.11
CA ASP A 52 7.59 4.79 -9.12
C ASP A 52 7.77 3.26 -9.22
N TRP A 53 8.94 2.73 -8.84
CA TRP A 53 9.20 1.30 -8.78
C TRP A 53 8.33 0.57 -7.77
N ASP A 54 8.22 1.08 -6.54
CA ASP A 54 7.34 0.51 -5.51
C ASP A 54 5.86 0.59 -5.92
N PHE A 55 5.47 1.67 -6.61
CA PHE A 55 4.13 1.85 -7.18
C PHE A 55 3.84 0.84 -8.30
N GLU A 56 4.80 0.60 -9.19
CA GLU A 56 4.71 -0.42 -10.25
C GLU A 56 4.60 -1.83 -9.66
N LEU A 57 5.45 -2.18 -8.68
CA LEU A 57 5.38 -3.47 -7.99
C LEU A 57 4.03 -3.70 -7.31
N PHE A 58 3.47 -2.65 -6.71
CA PHE A 58 2.13 -2.70 -6.15
C PHE A 58 1.07 -2.89 -7.23
N THR A 59 1.17 -2.14 -8.34
CA THR A 59 0.26 -2.25 -9.48
C THR A 59 0.26 -3.67 -10.04
N GLU A 60 1.44 -4.26 -10.26
CA GLU A 60 1.59 -5.65 -10.70
C GLU A 60 0.96 -6.65 -9.73
N LEU A 61 1.16 -6.44 -8.42
CA LEU A 61 0.61 -7.31 -7.38
C LEU A 61 -0.92 -7.39 -7.47
N VAL A 62 -1.58 -6.27 -7.71
CA VAL A 62 -3.05 -6.18 -7.69
C VAL A 62 -3.70 -6.22 -9.07
N PHE A 63 -2.91 -6.16 -10.16
CA PHE A 63 -3.38 -5.98 -11.54
C PHE A 63 -4.52 -6.92 -11.95
N ALA A 64 -4.44 -8.20 -11.57
CA ALA A 64 -5.45 -9.21 -11.88
C ALA A 64 -6.78 -9.03 -11.13
N THR A 65 -6.84 -8.09 -10.20
CA THR A 65 -7.91 -7.96 -9.20
C THR A 65 -8.32 -6.51 -8.97
N THR A 66 -7.76 -5.57 -9.75
CA THR A 66 -8.13 -4.16 -9.71
C THR A 66 -9.64 -4.02 -9.93
N ARG A 67 -10.30 -3.32 -9.01
CA ARG A 67 -11.75 -3.11 -9.03
C ARG A 67 -12.08 -1.70 -9.49
N ALA A 68 -13.30 -1.49 -9.98
CA ALA A 68 -13.76 -0.18 -10.46
C ALA A 68 -13.76 0.92 -9.38
N ALA A 69 -13.74 0.56 -8.10
CA ALA A 69 -13.72 1.48 -6.96
C ALA A 69 -12.30 1.94 -6.55
N TRP A 70 -11.27 1.57 -7.31
CA TRP A 70 -9.89 1.96 -7.02
C TRP A 70 -9.53 3.22 -7.80
N GLU A 71 -8.83 4.14 -7.14
CA GLU A 71 -8.30 5.34 -7.78
C GLU A 71 -6.78 5.30 -7.78
N TRP A 72 -6.21 5.55 -8.96
CA TRP A 72 -4.77 5.54 -9.19
C TRP A 72 -4.33 6.99 -9.41
N ALA A 73 -3.52 7.49 -8.49
CA ALA A 73 -2.92 8.81 -8.58
C ALA A 73 -1.42 8.65 -8.88
N PRO A 74 -1.02 8.49 -10.16
CA PRO A 74 0.40 8.48 -10.50
C PRO A 74 1.04 9.82 -10.09
N ARG A 75 2.36 9.82 -9.86
CA ARG A 75 3.13 10.99 -9.46
C ARG A 75 2.72 12.24 -10.26
N THR A 76 2.27 13.26 -9.53
CA THR A 76 2.04 14.61 -10.04
C THR A 76 3.05 15.52 -9.36
N GLU A 77 3.59 16.57 -9.99
CA GLU A 77 4.37 17.53 -9.21
C GLU A 77 3.39 18.46 -8.46
N PRO A 78 3.43 18.57 -7.11
CA PRO A 78 4.45 18.09 -6.16
C PRO A 78 4.09 16.86 -5.27
N GLY A 79 3.18 15.96 -5.68
CA GLY A 79 2.75 14.77 -4.93
C GLY A 79 3.39 13.42 -5.30
N PRO A 80 3.48 12.45 -4.34
CA PRO A 80 3.92 11.09 -4.63
C PRO A 80 2.87 10.30 -5.43
N SER A 81 3.29 9.19 -6.04
CA SER A 81 2.34 8.19 -6.55
C SER A 81 1.55 7.59 -5.38
N ALA A 82 0.24 7.47 -5.54
CA ALA A 82 -0.64 6.93 -4.52
C ALA A 82 -1.76 6.08 -5.14
N VAL A 83 -2.29 5.16 -4.33
CA VAL A 83 -3.47 4.36 -4.66
C VAL A 83 -4.49 4.51 -3.55
N TYR A 84 -5.73 4.74 -3.95
CA TYR A 84 -6.89 4.81 -3.06
C TYR A 84 -7.79 3.62 -3.37
N PHE A 85 -8.30 2.96 -2.33
CA PHE A 85 -9.11 1.76 -2.46
C PHE A 85 -10.06 1.57 -1.28
N PRO A 86 -11.16 0.82 -1.44
CA PRO A 86 -12.07 0.54 -0.34
C PRO A 86 -11.35 -0.20 0.81
N PRO A 87 -11.54 0.20 2.08
CA PRO A 87 -10.91 -0.50 3.21
C PRO A 87 -11.28 -1.99 3.28
N SER A 88 -12.43 -2.38 2.72
CA SER A 88 -12.86 -3.78 2.59
C SER A 88 -11.94 -4.65 1.73
N ASP A 89 -11.09 -4.05 0.88
CA ASP A 89 -10.14 -4.76 0.03
C ASP A 89 -8.80 -5.03 0.74
N ILE A 90 -8.58 -4.47 1.94
CA ILE A 90 -7.35 -4.71 2.74
C ILE A 90 -7.03 -6.22 2.91
N PRO A 91 -7.99 -7.09 3.32
CA PRO A 91 -7.70 -8.52 3.49
C PRO A 91 -7.26 -9.22 2.21
N LEU A 92 -7.80 -8.78 1.06
CA LEU A 92 -7.46 -9.32 -0.25
C LEU A 92 -6.01 -8.97 -0.64
N ILE A 93 -5.60 -7.72 -0.43
CA ILE A 93 -4.22 -7.27 -0.74
C ILE A 93 -3.21 -8.00 0.16
N ILE A 94 -3.54 -8.22 1.45
CA ILE A 94 -2.70 -9.03 2.36
C ILE A 94 -2.54 -10.46 1.83
N ALA A 95 -3.62 -11.07 1.35
CA ALA A 95 -3.57 -12.43 0.79
C ALA A 95 -2.67 -12.50 -0.46
N MET A 96 -2.68 -11.47 -1.31
CA MET A 96 -1.80 -11.38 -2.48
C MET A 96 -0.33 -11.23 -2.08
N CYS A 97 -0.03 -10.38 -1.11
CA CYS A 97 1.33 -10.25 -0.56
C CYS A 97 1.83 -11.61 -0.06
N THR A 98 1.00 -12.31 0.69
CA THR A 98 1.31 -13.65 1.22
C THR A 98 1.56 -14.66 0.09
N TRP A 99 0.76 -14.62 -0.98
CA TRP A 99 0.96 -15.48 -2.14
C TRP A 99 2.28 -15.16 -2.86
N ARG A 100 2.58 -13.88 -3.11
CA ARG A 100 3.82 -13.43 -3.75
C ARG A 100 5.07 -13.90 -3.00
N ILE A 101 5.07 -13.78 -1.67
CA ILE A 101 6.18 -14.23 -0.81
C ILE A 101 6.40 -15.74 -0.93
N ARG A 102 5.33 -16.55 -0.95
CA ARG A 102 5.44 -18.01 -1.08
C ARG A 102 5.85 -18.48 -2.48
N SER A 103 5.48 -17.72 -3.51
CA SER A 103 5.78 -18.04 -4.91
C SER A 103 7.18 -17.58 -5.34
N ALA A 104 7.86 -16.77 -4.53
CA ALA A 104 9.25 -16.39 -4.82
C ALA A 104 10.17 -17.62 -4.71
N PRO A 105 11.05 -17.86 -5.69
CA PRO A 105 12.03 -18.95 -5.58
C PRO A 105 12.90 -18.71 -4.34
N PRO A 106 13.29 -19.76 -3.60
CA PRO A 106 14.18 -19.60 -2.45
C PRO A 106 15.46 -18.93 -2.92
N THR A 107 15.77 -17.77 -2.35
CA THR A 107 17.06 -17.11 -2.54
C THR A 107 18.14 -18.02 -1.98
N THR A 108 18.76 -18.82 -2.84
CA THR A 108 20.00 -19.52 -2.52
C THR A 108 21.06 -18.47 -2.18
N SER A 109 21.34 -18.34 -0.89
CA SER A 109 22.56 -17.67 -0.38
C SER A 109 23.76 -18.58 -0.55
#